data_AF-A0A2A2UWD9-F1
#
_entry.id   AF-A0A2A2UWD9-F1
#
_cell.length_a   1.000
_cell.length_b   1.000
_cell.length_c   1.000
_cell.angle_alpha   90.00
_cell.angle_beta   90.00
_cell.angle_gamma   90.00
#
_symmetry.space_group_name_H-M   'P 1'
#
loop_
_entity.id
_entity.type
_entity.pdbx_description
1 polymer ?
#
loop_
_entity_poly.entity_id
_entity_poly.type
_entity_poly.pdbx_seq_one_letter_code
_entity_poly.pdbx_strand_id
1 'polypeptide(L)'
;MKTSWFFYCIAVAFTGLLSYLYFYTNFNYGLVILGTLILTAVCFRAQVNIVHIILVLFSITAIEFGLLRMIEVFMQEDPSYKKNFMVYLMHFCVDVSILLILRKRVMYSLLFMRRFQPNNWRAIYITHADILLYGIYMLFIIVDSAAFVENLFRNMDYIFGVSEATAKPFWSWNWVYKSYPYIKSILLSCVVTTLLATIFVENQRPEQEDDEEDDSDEVIHKTDQQQKP
;
A
#
# COMPACT_ATOMS: atom_id res chain seq x y z
N MET A 1 -27.49 19.53 -2.64
CA MET A 1 -27.86 18.10 -2.83
C MET A 1 -27.78 17.58 -4.27
N LYS A 2 -27.75 18.40 -5.35
CA LYS A 2 -27.69 17.91 -6.74
C LYS A 2 -26.29 17.46 -7.23
N THR A 3 -25.22 17.87 -6.57
CA THR A 3 -23.83 17.53 -6.92
C THR A 3 -23.44 16.08 -6.59
N SER A 4 -24.12 15.44 -5.63
CA SER A 4 -23.80 14.08 -5.19
C SER A 4 -24.13 13.03 -6.26
N TRP A 5 -25.26 13.15 -6.96
CA TRP A 5 -25.67 12.19 -7.99
C TRP A 5 -24.75 12.21 -9.22
N PHE A 6 -24.31 13.41 -9.62
CA PHE A 6 -23.37 13.58 -10.72
C PHE A 6 -21.99 12.98 -10.39
N PHE A 7 -21.53 13.14 -9.15
CA PHE A 7 -20.31 12.51 -8.66
C PHE A 7 -20.41 10.97 -8.69
N TYR A 8 -21.54 10.39 -8.26
CA TYR A 8 -21.75 8.94 -8.36
C TYR A 8 -21.74 8.44 -9.80
N CYS A 9 -22.36 9.14 -10.74
CA CYS A 9 -22.32 8.78 -12.15
C CYS A 9 -20.90 8.82 -12.72
N ILE A 10 -20.10 9.84 -12.36
CA ILE A 10 -18.68 9.93 -12.75
C ILE A 10 -17.88 8.79 -12.12
N ALA A 11 -18.09 8.48 -10.83
CA ALA A 11 -17.40 7.39 -10.16
C ALA A 11 -17.74 6.03 -10.77
N VAL A 12 -19.01 5.79 -11.13
CA VAL A 12 -19.44 4.58 -11.82
C VAL A 12 -18.86 4.50 -13.24
N ALA A 13 -18.87 5.60 -13.99
CA ALA A 13 -18.27 5.66 -15.33
C ALA A 13 -16.75 5.42 -15.27
N PHE A 14 -16.06 6.01 -14.29
CA PHE A 14 -14.64 5.82 -14.06
C PHE A 14 -14.32 4.39 -13.64
N THR A 15 -15.12 3.81 -12.74
CA THR A 15 -14.98 2.40 -12.32
C THR A 15 -15.24 1.44 -13.49
N GLY A 16 -16.24 1.74 -14.33
CA GLY A 16 -16.54 1.00 -15.55
C GLY A 16 -15.40 1.08 -16.58
N LEU A 17 -14.81 2.27 -16.75
CA LEU A 17 -13.63 2.47 -17.60
C LEU A 17 -12.43 1.69 -17.09
N LEU A 18 -12.14 1.74 -15.79
CA LEU A 18 -11.03 0.99 -15.18
C LEU A 18 -11.27 -0.52 -15.29
N SER A 19 -12.51 -0.98 -15.11
CA SER A 19 -12.90 -2.39 -15.27
C SER A 19 -12.80 -2.86 -16.73
N TYR A 20 -13.17 -2.00 -17.68
CA TYR A 20 -13.02 -2.26 -19.11
C TYR A 20 -11.55 -2.35 -19.52
N LEU A 21 -10.73 -1.39 -19.07
CA LEU A 21 -9.28 -1.42 -19.29
C LEU A 21 -8.64 -2.66 -18.66
N TYR A 22 -9.08 -3.05 -17.46
CA TYR A 22 -8.67 -4.28 -16.78
C TYR A 22 -8.97 -5.52 -17.62
N PHE A 23 -10.17 -5.63 -18.18
CA PHE A 23 -10.58 -6.79 -18.99
C PHE A 23 -9.81 -6.88 -20.32
N TYR A 24 -9.54 -5.75 -20.95
CA TYR A 24 -8.95 -5.73 -22.30
C TYR A 24 -7.42 -5.83 -22.30
N THR A 25 -6.75 -5.38 -21.25
CA THR A 25 -5.29 -5.34 -21.23
C THR A 25 -4.60 -6.62 -20.75
N ASN A 26 -5.36 -7.63 -20.30
CA ASN A 26 -4.94 -9.00 -19.93
C ASN A 26 -3.70 -9.17 -19.02
N PHE A 27 -3.00 -8.10 -18.64
CA PHE A 27 -1.71 -8.14 -17.94
C PHE A 27 -1.24 -6.78 -17.39
N ASN A 28 -2.02 -5.69 -17.55
CA ASN A 28 -1.62 -4.34 -17.14
C ASN A 28 -2.38 -3.80 -15.92
N TYR A 29 -2.97 -4.66 -15.09
CA TYR A 29 -3.61 -4.23 -13.84
C TYR A 29 -2.64 -3.44 -12.94
N GLY A 30 -1.35 -3.82 -12.94
CA GLY A 30 -0.30 -3.08 -12.24
C GLY A 30 -0.13 -1.66 -12.76
N LEU A 31 -0.16 -1.45 -14.09
CA LEU A 31 -0.07 -0.10 -14.68
C LEU A 31 -1.30 0.74 -14.35
N VAL A 32 -2.49 0.14 -14.34
CA VAL A 32 -3.72 0.83 -13.94
C VAL A 32 -3.62 1.29 -12.49
N ILE A 33 -3.22 0.41 -11.57
CA ILE A 33 -3.05 0.74 -10.15
C ILE A 33 -2.01 1.85 -9.98
N LEU A 34 -0.84 1.72 -10.59
CA LEU A 34 0.21 2.74 -10.55
C LEU A 34 -0.29 4.10 -11.07
N GLY A 35 -1.04 4.09 -12.18
CA GLY A 35 -1.68 5.29 -12.73
C GLY A 35 -2.69 5.91 -11.76
N THR A 36 -3.53 5.10 -11.10
CA THR A 36 -4.48 5.60 -10.10
C THR A 36 -3.79 6.20 -8.87
N LEU A 37 -2.69 5.60 -8.40
CA LEU A 37 -1.91 6.13 -7.28
C LEU A 37 -1.28 7.49 -7.64
N ILE A 38 -0.66 7.61 -8.83
CA ILE A 38 -0.12 8.90 -9.29
C ILE A 38 -1.21 9.96 -9.39
N LEU A 39 -2.35 9.63 -10.02
CA LEU A 39 -3.46 10.57 -10.17
C LEU A 39 -3.95 11.05 -8.79
N THR A 40 -4.08 10.13 -7.84
CA THR A 40 -4.49 10.46 -6.47
C THR A 40 -3.47 11.37 -5.78
N ALA A 41 -2.16 11.09 -5.91
CA ALA A 41 -1.12 11.96 -5.36
C ALA A 41 -1.15 13.37 -5.96
N VAL A 42 -1.42 13.51 -7.25
CA VAL A 42 -1.54 14.82 -7.92
C VAL A 42 -2.79 15.57 -7.47
N CYS A 43 -3.95 14.90 -7.39
CA CYS A 43 -5.21 15.50 -6.97
C CYS A 43 -5.18 15.96 -5.50
N PHE A 44 -4.55 15.19 -4.61
CA PHE A 44 -4.50 15.47 -3.17
C PHE A 44 -3.11 15.96 -2.72
N ARG A 45 -2.38 16.65 -3.60
CA ARG A 45 -1.01 17.13 -3.34
C ARG A 45 -0.87 18.05 -2.13
N ALA A 46 -1.96 18.71 -1.71
CA ALA A 46 -1.97 19.56 -0.52
C ALA A 46 -1.86 18.76 0.78
N GLN A 47 -2.29 17.49 0.78
CA GLN A 47 -2.27 16.62 1.95
C GLN A 47 -0.97 15.81 2.00
N VAL A 48 0.06 16.37 2.63
CA VAL A 48 1.42 15.80 2.67
C VAL A 48 1.42 14.35 3.20
N ASN A 49 0.65 14.04 4.24
CA ASN A 49 0.56 12.70 4.80
C ASN A 49 0.02 11.66 3.80
N ILE A 50 -1.02 12.03 3.05
CA ILE A 50 -1.62 11.16 2.03
C ILE A 50 -0.64 10.94 0.89
N VAL A 51 0.04 12.00 0.43
CA VAL A 51 1.08 11.90 -0.61
C VAL A 51 2.19 10.94 -0.19
N HIS A 52 2.67 11.02 1.05
CA HIS A 52 3.72 10.12 1.54
C HIS A 52 3.26 8.66 1.59
N ILE A 53 2.04 8.39 2.05
CA ILE A 53 1.47 7.03 2.02
C ILE A 53 1.40 6.53 0.58
N ILE A 54 0.82 7.33 -0.33
CA ILE A 54 0.67 6.96 -1.74
C ILE A 54 2.03 6.70 -2.38
N LEU A 55 3.05 7.50 -2.07
CA LEU A 55 4.40 7.32 -2.60
C LEU A 55 5.00 5.98 -2.15
N VAL A 56 4.86 5.62 -0.88
CA VAL A 56 5.29 4.31 -0.37
C VAL A 56 4.57 3.18 -1.10
N LEU A 57 3.23 3.26 -1.20
CA LEU A 57 2.43 2.24 -1.89
C LEU A 57 2.82 2.14 -3.37
N PHE A 58 3.04 3.28 -4.04
CA PHE A 58 3.45 3.35 -5.44
C PHE A 58 4.81 2.68 -5.65
N SER A 59 5.82 3.05 -4.85
CA SER A 59 7.17 2.48 -4.97
C SER A 59 7.16 0.97 -4.78
N ILE A 60 6.44 0.47 -3.79
CA ILE A 60 6.35 -0.97 -3.54
C ILE A 60 5.58 -1.68 -4.64
N THR A 61 4.45 -1.14 -5.09
CA THR A 61 3.66 -1.73 -6.19
C THR A 61 4.48 -1.80 -7.49
N ALA A 62 5.31 -0.78 -7.75
CA ALA A 62 6.19 -0.77 -8.92
C ALA A 62 7.29 -1.84 -8.81
N ILE A 63 7.87 -2.02 -7.62
CA ILE A 63 8.85 -3.08 -7.36
C ILE A 63 8.19 -4.46 -7.53
N GLU A 64 7.02 -4.69 -6.93
CA GLU A 64 6.28 -5.95 -7.03
C GLU A 64 5.95 -6.29 -8.48
N PHE A 65 5.41 -5.33 -9.24
CA PHE A 65 5.12 -5.49 -10.66
C PHE A 65 6.37 -5.84 -11.47
N GLY A 66 7.49 -5.15 -11.21
CA GLY A 66 8.77 -5.45 -11.82
C GLY A 66 9.27 -6.86 -11.50
N LEU A 67 9.21 -7.27 -10.24
CA LEU A 67 9.63 -8.60 -9.79
C LEU A 67 8.76 -9.71 -10.39
N LEU A 68 7.44 -9.52 -10.46
CA LEU A 68 6.54 -10.48 -11.11
C LEU A 68 6.88 -10.67 -12.59
N ARG A 69 7.16 -9.58 -13.30
CA ARG A 69 7.60 -9.64 -14.71
C ARG A 69 8.93 -10.36 -14.86
N MET A 70 9.88 -10.12 -13.95
CA MET A 70 11.16 -10.84 -13.96
C MET A 70 10.95 -12.34 -13.75
N ILE A 71 10.14 -12.75 -12.75
CA ILE A 71 9.83 -14.16 -12.51
C ILE A 71 9.16 -14.79 -13.75
N GLU A 72 8.23 -14.08 -14.39
CA GLU A 72 7.56 -14.55 -15.60
C GLU A 72 8.53 -14.82 -16.75
N VAL A 73 9.50 -13.94 -16.97
CA VAL A 73 10.50 -14.05 -18.04
C VAL A 73 11.56 -15.12 -17.72
N PHE A 74 12.11 -15.12 -16.51
CA PHE A 74 13.19 -16.05 -16.14
C PHE A 74 12.72 -17.49 -15.93
N MET A 75 11.47 -17.68 -15.49
CA MET A 75 10.91 -18.99 -15.16
C MET A 75 9.82 -19.42 -16.16
N GLN A 76 9.93 -19.00 -17.42
CA GLN A 76 8.97 -19.33 -18.46
C GLN A 76 8.94 -20.83 -18.77
N GLU A 77 10.11 -21.48 -18.75
CA GLU A 77 10.28 -22.92 -19.04
C GLU A 77 10.21 -23.81 -17.79
N ASP A 78 10.24 -23.20 -16.60
CA ASP A 78 10.21 -23.92 -15.34
C ASP A 78 8.81 -24.49 -15.04
N PRO A 79 8.73 -25.63 -14.31
CA PRO A 79 7.47 -26.20 -13.90
C PRO A 79 6.71 -25.26 -12.94
N SER A 80 5.37 -25.31 -13.02
CA SER A 80 4.49 -24.37 -12.31
C SER A 80 4.71 -24.34 -10.79
N TYR A 81 5.12 -25.43 -10.16
CA TYR A 81 5.36 -25.46 -8.71
C TYR A 81 6.54 -24.56 -8.28
N LYS A 82 7.60 -24.48 -9.11
CA LYS A 82 8.76 -23.59 -8.86
C LYS A 82 8.37 -22.14 -9.06
N LYS A 83 7.62 -21.85 -10.13
CA LYS A 83 7.10 -20.50 -10.40
C LYS A 83 6.20 -20.03 -9.25
N ASN A 84 5.25 -20.84 -8.82
CA ASN A 84 4.36 -20.52 -7.70
C ASN A 84 5.13 -20.32 -6.40
N PHE A 85 6.14 -21.16 -6.13
CA PHE A 85 7.01 -20.99 -4.97
C PHE A 85 7.68 -19.61 -4.96
N MET A 86 8.29 -19.21 -6.08
CA MET A 86 8.95 -17.91 -6.19
C MET A 86 7.96 -16.74 -6.10
N VAL A 87 6.78 -16.87 -6.71
CA VAL A 87 5.73 -15.85 -6.64
C VAL A 87 5.24 -15.65 -5.20
N TYR A 88 4.88 -16.72 -4.47
CA TYR A 88 4.41 -16.60 -3.09
C TYR A 88 5.49 -16.09 -2.15
N LEU A 89 6.74 -16.54 -2.31
CA LEU A 89 7.86 -16.05 -1.52
C LEU A 89 8.13 -14.57 -1.77
N MET A 90 8.12 -14.16 -3.04
CA MET A 90 8.32 -12.75 -3.43
C MET A 90 7.23 -11.87 -2.82
N HIS A 91 5.96 -12.27 -2.96
CA HIS A 91 4.86 -11.52 -2.37
C HIS A 91 4.98 -11.41 -0.85
N PHE A 92 5.28 -12.52 -0.15
CA PHE A 92 5.51 -12.51 1.29
C PHE A 92 6.62 -11.51 1.68
N CYS A 93 7.76 -11.54 0.98
CA CYS A 93 8.87 -10.62 1.25
C CYS A 93 8.50 -9.15 0.99
N VAL A 94 7.74 -8.89 -0.08
CA VAL A 94 7.24 -7.55 -0.40
C VAL A 94 6.27 -7.06 0.66
N ASP A 95 5.30 -7.89 1.06
CA ASP A 95 4.26 -7.56 2.04
C ASP A 95 4.83 -7.38 3.45
N VAL A 96 5.88 -8.12 3.82
CA VAL A 96 6.66 -7.85 5.05
C VAL A 96 7.42 -6.53 4.94
N SER A 97 8.07 -6.25 3.81
CA SER A 97 8.86 -5.03 3.63
C SER A 97 8.00 -3.78 3.75
N ILE A 98 6.84 -3.75 3.10
CA ILE A 98 5.89 -2.65 3.19
C ILE A 98 5.31 -2.50 4.60
N LEU A 99 4.99 -3.59 5.31
CA LEU A 99 4.53 -3.51 6.69
C LEU A 99 5.59 -2.83 7.58
N LEU A 100 6.87 -3.18 7.41
CA LEU A 100 7.98 -2.57 8.16
C LEU A 100 8.14 -1.08 7.82
N ILE A 101 8.00 -0.70 6.55
CA ILE A 101 8.06 0.70 6.11
C ILE A 101 6.87 1.48 6.68
N LEU A 102 5.65 0.95 6.58
CA LEU A 102 4.42 1.58 7.09
C LEU A 102 4.47 1.74 8.62
N ARG A 103 4.99 0.75 9.35
CA ARG A 103 5.20 0.84 10.81
C ARG A 103 6.05 2.05 11.21
N LYS A 104 6.99 2.45 10.36
CA LYS A 104 7.90 3.59 10.60
C LYS A 104 7.60 4.78 9.69
N ARG A 105 6.42 4.82 9.05
CA ARG A 105 6.04 5.84 8.05
C ARG A 105 6.22 7.26 8.57
N VAL A 106 5.73 7.54 9.77
CA VAL A 106 5.81 8.88 10.38
C VAL A 106 7.25 9.29 10.64
N MET A 107 8.08 8.37 11.14
CA MET A 107 9.50 8.63 11.35
C MET A 107 10.22 8.97 10.03
N TYR A 108 10.00 8.19 8.97
CA TYR A 108 10.58 8.45 7.65
C TYR A 108 10.06 9.75 7.04
N SER A 109 8.77 10.04 7.20
CA SER A 109 8.16 11.29 6.75
C SER A 109 8.75 12.50 7.47
N LEU A 110 8.95 12.42 8.78
CA LEU A 110 9.58 13.48 9.58
C LEU A 110 11.04 13.71 9.18
N LEU A 111 11.81 12.63 8.96
CA LEU A 111 13.19 12.74 8.50
C LEU A 111 13.28 13.41 7.12
N PHE A 112 12.38 13.04 6.21
CA PHE A 112 12.27 13.65 4.89
C PHE A 112 11.91 15.14 4.98
N MET A 113 10.85 15.48 5.73
CA MET A 113 10.38 16.87 5.86
C MET A 113 11.42 17.75 6.54
N ARG A 114 12.06 17.30 7.62
CA ARG A 114 13.13 18.06 8.27
C ARG A 114 14.31 18.36 7.34
N ARG A 115 14.55 17.50 6.34
CA ARG A 115 15.65 17.68 5.39
C ARG A 115 15.30 18.59 4.22
N PHE A 116 14.10 18.46 3.67
CA PHE A 116 13.71 19.10 2.41
C PHE A 116 12.71 20.26 2.58
N GLN A 117 11.91 20.26 3.64
CA GLN A 117 10.89 21.27 3.93
C GLN A 117 10.81 21.56 5.45
N PRO A 118 11.88 22.16 6.02
CA PRO A 118 12.02 22.33 7.47
C PRO A 118 10.97 23.24 8.10
N ASN A 119 10.21 24.02 7.33
CA ASN A 119 9.14 24.88 7.85
C ASN A 119 7.81 24.13 8.03
N ASN A 120 7.62 22.99 7.34
CA ASN A 120 6.34 22.27 7.30
C ASN A 120 6.42 20.86 7.93
N TRP A 121 7.39 20.63 8.83
CA TRP A 121 7.55 19.32 9.47
C TRP A 121 6.45 18.99 10.48
N ARG A 122 5.79 20.02 11.05
CA ARG A 122 4.70 19.89 12.02
C ARG A 122 3.42 19.31 11.41
N ALA A 123 3.26 19.40 10.09
CA ALA A 123 2.11 18.81 9.38
C ALA A 123 2.13 17.27 9.32
N ILE A 124 3.21 16.60 9.76
CA ILE A 124 3.30 15.14 9.76
C ILE A 124 2.74 14.56 11.06
N TYR A 125 1.71 13.73 10.94
CA TYR A 125 1.09 13.05 12.07
C TYR A 125 0.60 11.64 11.67
N ILE A 126 0.16 10.86 12.66
CA ILE A 126 -0.41 9.52 12.43
C ILE A 126 -1.86 9.66 11.93
N THR A 127 -2.12 9.16 10.73
CA THR A 127 -3.45 9.12 10.13
C THR A 127 -4.18 7.81 10.45
N HIS A 128 -5.50 7.78 10.26
CA HIS A 128 -6.27 6.53 10.36
C HIS A 128 -5.81 5.47 9.34
N ALA A 129 -5.30 5.91 8.16
CA ALA A 129 -4.73 5.00 7.17
C ALA A 129 -3.57 4.18 7.73
N ASP A 130 -2.72 4.73 8.59
CA ASP A 130 -1.53 4.01 9.07
C ASP A 130 -1.90 2.73 9.84
N ILE A 131 -2.94 2.81 10.67
CA ILE A 131 -3.42 1.68 11.49
C ILE A 131 -4.17 0.67 10.60
N LEU A 132 -5.04 1.15 9.71
CA LEU A 132 -5.83 0.30 8.83
C LEU A 132 -4.95 -0.42 7.80
N LEU A 133 -4.01 0.28 7.17
CA LEU A 133 -3.07 -0.31 6.23
C LEU A 133 -2.17 -1.33 6.93
N TYR A 134 -1.73 -1.07 8.17
CA TYR A 134 -0.99 -2.06 8.95
C TYR A 134 -1.79 -3.36 9.12
N GLY A 135 -3.07 -3.26 9.49
CA GLY A 135 -3.96 -4.42 9.61
C GLY A 135 -4.16 -5.17 8.29
N ILE A 136 -4.34 -4.44 7.18
CA ILE A 136 -4.52 -5.04 5.85
C ILE A 136 -3.25 -5.78 5.39
N TYR A 137 -2.06 -5.18 5.57
CA TYR A 137 -0.80 -5.83 5.20
C TYR A 137 -0.46 -7.03 6.09
N MET A 138 -0.87 -7.04 7.37
CA MET A 138 -0.82 -8.24 8.19
C MET A 138 -1.66 -9.38 7.59
N LEU A 139 -2.86 -9.08 7.08
CA LEU A 139 -3.69 -10.09 6.41
C LEU A 139 -3.07 -10.60 5.11
N PHE A 140 -2.45 -9.72 4.31
CA PHE A 140 -1.69 -10.12 3.12
C PHE A 140 -0.60 -11.15 3.48
N ILE A 141 0.21 -10.85 4.50
CA ILE A 141 1.28 -11.75 4.97
C ILE A 141 0.73 -13.12 5.40
N ILE A 142 -0.42 -13.15 6.09
CA ILE A 142 -1.05 -14.41 6.52
C ILE A 142 -1.49 -15.23 5.30
N VAL A 143 -2.13 -14.60 4.33
CA VAL A 143 -2.62 -15.26 3.12
C VAL A 143 -1.46 -15.80 2.28
N ASP A 144 -0.40 -15.02 2.15
CA ASP A 144 0.80 -15.41 1.41
C ASP A 144 1.54 -16.55 2.07
N SER A 145 1.66 -16.50 3.40
CA SER A 145 2.23 -17.60 4.19
C SER A 145 1.42 -18.88 4.03
N ALA A 146 0.09 -18.78 4.06
CA ALA A 146 -0.80 -19.94 3.88
C ALA A 146 -0.68 -20.54 2.47
N ALA A 147 -0.63 -19.71 1.43
CA ALA A 147 -0.45 -20.16 0.05
C ALA A 147 0.94 -20.76 -0.17
N PHE A 148 1.98 -20.16 0.42
CA PHE A 148 3.34 -20.67 0.38
C PHE A 148 3.47 -22.04 1.05
N VAL A 149 2.93 -22.19 2.26
CA VAL A 149 2.92 -23.45 3.01
C VAL A 149 2.11 -24.52 2.28
N GLU A 150 0.95 -24.18 1.72
CA GLU A 150 0.20 -25.13 0.89
C GLU A 150 1.01 -25.59 -0.32
N ASN A 151 1.70 -24.67 -1.01
CA ASN A 151 2.55 -25.03 -2.15
C ASN A 151 3.73 -25.93 -1.75
N LEU A 152 4.30 -25.74 -0.55
CA LEU A 152 5.33 -26.62 0.00
C LEU A 152 4.81 -28.05 0.21
N PHE A 153 3.66 -28.20 0.87
CA PHE A 153 3.10 -29.53 1.14
C PHE A 153 2.63 -30.25 -0.12
N ARG A 154 2.04 -29.53 -1.07
CA ARG A 154 1.57 -30.10 -2.34
C ARG A 154 2.70 -30.64 -3.22
N ASN A 155 3.89 -30.09 -3.09
CA ASN A 155 5.04 -30.45 -3.92
C ASN A 155 6.19 -30.98 -3.07
N MET A 156 5.88 -31.59 -1.91
CA MET A 156 6.88 -32.02 -0.94
C MET A 156 7.78 -33.15 -1.45
N ASP A 157 7.26 -33.97 -2.37
CA ASP A 157 8.01 -34.95 -3.14
C ASP A 157 9.07 -34.29 -4.04
N TYR A 158 8.70 -33.21 -4.74
CA TYR A 158 9.62 -32.48 -5.62
C TYR A 158 10.60 -31.57 -4.87
N ILE A 159 10.15 -30.92 -3.78
CA ILE A 159 10.92 -29.91 -3.06
C ILE A 159 11.85 -30.54 -2.02
N PHE A 160 11.35 -31.51 -1.26
CA PHE A 160 12.06 -32.12 -0.13
C PHE A 160 12.51 -33.56 -0.40
N GLY A 161 12.15 -34.15 -1.54
CA GLY A 161 12.51 -35.53 -1.87
C GLY A 161 11.78 -36.57 -1.02
N VAL A 162 10.63 -36.22 -0.46
CA VAL A 162 9.84 -37.13 0.38
C VAL A 162 9.19 -38.21 -0.50
N SER A 163 9.08 -39.43 0.04
CA SER A 163 8.45 -40.55 -0.67
C SER A 163 7.02 -40.23 -1.12
N GLU A 164 6.67 -40.64 -2.34
CA GLU A 164 5.36 -40.42 -2.94
C GLU A 164 4.19 -40.84 -2.04
N ALA A 165 4.32 -41.99 -1.34
CA ALA A 165 3.28 -42.49 -0.43
C ALA A 165 2.89 -41.48 0.67
N THR A 166 3.83 -40.66 1.11
CA THR A 166 3.65 -39.62 2.14
C THR A 166 3.17 -38.30 1.53
N ALA A 167 3.57 -37.98 0.30
CA ALA A 167 3.19 -36.73 -0.38
C ALA A 167 1.78 -36.79 -1.01
N LYS A 168 1.36 -37.98 -1.46
CA LYS A 168 0.10 -38.22 -2.20
C LYS A 168 -1.16 -37.65 -1.53
N PRO A 169 -1.35 -37.72 -0.19
CA PRO A 169 -2.51 -37.10 0.46
C PRO A 169 -2.55 -35.57 0.32
N PHE A 170 -1.40 -34.92 0.17
CA PHE A 170 -1.28 -33.45 0.13
C PHE A 170 -1.39 -32.88 -1.28
N TRP A 171 -1.20 -33.66 -2.33
CA TRP A 171 -1.30 -33.21 -3.73
C TRP A 171 -2.65 -32.58 -4.07
N SER A 172 -3.74 -33.07 -3.47
CA SER A 172 -5.09 -32.57 -3.69
C SER A 172 -5.45 -31.32 -2.88
N TRP A 173 -4.58 -30.86 -1.98
CA TRP A 173 -4.84 -29.66 -1.20
C TRP A 173 -4.88 -28.45 -2.13
N ASN A 174 -6.00 -27.72 -2.17
CA ASN A 174 -6.22 -26.64 -3.16
C ASN A 174 -7.03 -25.45 -2.61
N TRP A 175 -7.32 -25.46 -1.31
CA TRP A 175 -8.18 -24.50 -0.65
C TRP A 175 -7.64 -23.06 -0.71
N VAL A 176 -6.40 -22.79 -0.28
CA VAL A 176 -5.81 -21.45 -0.38
C VAL A 176 -5.36 -21.20 -1.81
N TYR A 177 -4.79 -22.18 -2.50
CA TYR A 177 -4.33 -22.01 -3.89
C TYR A 177 -5.42 -21.45 -4.82
N LYS A 178 -6.64 -21.99 -4.75
CA LYS A 178 -7.77 -21.53 -5.59
C LYS A 178 -8.34 -20.20 -5.11
N SER A 179 -8.38 -19.96 -3.80
CA SER A 179 -8.95 -18.74 -3.22
C SER A 179 -7.98 -17.55 -3.23
N TYR A 180 -6.68 -17.79 -3.36
CA TYR A 180 -5.61 -16.81 -3.28
C TYR A 180 -5.82 -15.55 -4.14
N PRO A 181 -6.08 -15.64 -5.47
CA PRO A 181 -6.28 -14.44 -6.27
C PRO A 181 -7.50 -13.61 -5.83
N TYR A 182 -8.57 -14.29 -5.36
CA TYR A 182 -9.77 -13.61 -4.89
C TYR A 182 -9.53 -12.89 -3.56
N ILE A 183 -8.85 -13.56 -2.62
CA ILE A 183 -8.52 -12.98 -1.31
C ILE A 183 -7.58 -11.77 -1.50
N LYS A 184 -6.53 -11.89 -2.32
CA LYS A 184 -5.65 -10.74 -2.64
C LYS A 184 -6.42 -9.59 -3.28
N SER A 185 -7.35 -9.87 -4.18
CA SER A 185 -8.18 -8.83 -4.81
C SER A 185 -9.05 -8.09 -3.77
N ILE A 186 -9.64 -8.82 -2.82
CA ILE A 186 -10.43 -8.24 -1.73
C ILE A 186 -9.56 -7.37 -0.83
N LEU A 187 -8.38 -7.86 -0.43
CA LEU A 187 -7.45 -7.10 0.40
C LEU A 187 -6.95 -5.83 -0.31
N LEU A 188 -6.66 -5.91 -1.61
CA LEU A 188 -6.29 -4.75 -2.42
C LEU A 188 -7.43 -3.73 -2.50
N SER A 189 -8.68 -4.18 -2.63
CA SER A 189 -9.85 -3.30 -2.54
C SER A 189 -9.95 -2.60 -1.18
N CYS A 190 -9.60 -3.29 -0.09
CA CYS A 190 -9.53 -2.69 1.24
C CYS A 190 -8.44 -1.60 1.33
N VAL A 191 -7.28 -1.80 0.70
CA VAL A 191 -6.22 -0.76 0.61
C VAL A 191 -6.76 0.50 -0.07
N VAL A 192 -7.37 0.35 -1.24
CA VAL A 192 -7.93 1.47 -2.00
C VAL A 192 -9.04 2.17 -1.20
N THR A 193 -9.92 1.40 -0.58
CA THR A 193 -11.01 1.94 0.26
C THR A 193 -10.46 2.71 1.46
N THR A 194 -9.40 2.21 2.10
CA THR A 194 -8.74 2.88 3.22
C THR A 194 -8.13 4.22 2.81
N LEU A 195 -7.49 4.29 1.64
CA LEU A 195 -6.98 5.55 1.09
C LEU A 195 -8.10 6.55 0.86
N LEU A 196 -9.18 6.14 0.19
CA LEU A 196 -10.31 7.02 -0.10
C LEU A 196 -11.02 7.51 1.17
N ALA A 197 -11.22 6.62 2.14
CA ALA A 197 -11.80 6.96 3.44
C ALA A 197 -10.93 7.98 4.19
N THR A 198 -9.61 7.81 4.15
CA THR A 198 -8.69 8.73 4.83
C THR A 198 -8.65 10.09 4.16
N ILE A 199 -8.65 10.13 2.82
CA ILE A 199 -8.77 11.39 2.05
C ILE A 199 -10.09 12.11 2.38
N PHE A 200 -11.19 11.36 2.49
CA PHE A 200 -12.50 11.93 2.84
C PHE A 200 -12.48 12.55 4.24
N VAL A 201 -11.93 11.84 5.23
CA VAL A 201 -11.80 12.35 6.61
C VAL A 201 -10.87 13.56 6.66
N GLU A 202 -9.76 13.54 5.90
CA GLU A 202 -8.79 14.63 5.91
C GLU A 202 -9.35 15.91 5.27
N ASN A 203 -10.16 15.79 4.21
CA ASN A 203 -10.87 16.93 3.63
C ASN A 203 -11.90 17.56 4.58
N GLN A 204 -12.31 16.87 5.65
CA GLN A 204 -13.25 17.39 6.64
C GLN A 204 -12.56 18.06 7.83
N ARG A 205 -11.23 18.00 7.91
CA ARG A 205 -10.51 18.68 8.99
C ARG A 205 -10.47 20.19 8.74
N PRO A 206 -10.78 21.01 9.76
CA PRO A 206 -10.49 22.44 9.67
C PRO A 206 -8.98 22.62 9.46
N GLU A 207 -8.61 23.57 8.60
CA GLU A 207 -7.21 23.97 8.44
C GLU A 207 -6.66 24.30 9.83
N GLN A 208 -5.57 23.64 10.23
CA GLN A 208 -4.83 24.09 11.40
C GLN A 208 -4.26 25.43 10.99
N GLU A 209 -4.81 26.52 11.54
CA GLU A 209 -4.18 27.83 11.47
C GLU A 209 -2.76 27.62 11.99
N ASP A 210 -1.77 27.88 11.13
CA ASP A 210 -0.39 27.90 11.53
C ASP A 210 -0.29 28.92 12.66
N ASP A 211 -0.05 28.47 13.90
CA ASP A 211 0.29 29.31 15.04
C ASP A 211 1.63 30.00 14.73
N GLU A 212 1.63 30.98 13.82
CA GLU A 212 2.74 31.90 13.55
C GLU A 212 2.77 33.06 14.57
N GLU A 213 1.76 33.17 15.45
CA GLU A 213 1.66 34.28 16.42
C GLU A 213 2.51 34.11 17.71
N ASP A 214 3.06 32.93 18.01
CA ASP A 214 3.70 32.70 19.32
C ASP A 214 5.23 32.97 19.35
N ASP A 215 5.87 33.27 18.22
CA ASP A 215 7.31 33.60 18.17
C ASP A 215 7.60 35.12 18.20
N SER A 216 6.59 35.99 18.03
CA SER A 216 6.77 37.45 18.12
C SER A 216 6.64 38.01 19.53
N ASP A 217 5.91 37.34 20.43
CA ASP A 217 5.60 37.88 21.76
C ASP A 217 6.70 37.62 22.79
N GLU A 218 7.55 36.59 22.58
CA GLU A 218 8.66 36.30 23.50
C GLU A 218 9.88 37.24 23.32
N VAL A 219 10.00 37.89 22.16
CA VAL A 219 11.10 38.84 21.89
C VAL A 219 10.81 40.22 22.48
N ILE A 220 9.55 40.67 22.45
CA ILE A 220 9.19 42.02 22.95
C ILE A 220 9.33 42.08 24.49
N HIS A 221 8.96 41.01 25.21
CA HIS A 221 9.02 41.00 26.67
C HIS A 221 10.43 40.91 27.27
N LYS A 222 11.42 40.41 26.53
CA LYS A 222 12.81 40.33 27.03
C LYS A 222 13.58 41.64 26.86
N THR A 223 13.17 42.52 25.95
CA THR A 223 13.81 43.83 25.75
C THR A 223 13.35 44.88 26.78
N ASP A 224 12.11 44.81 27.27
CA ASP A 224 11.58 45.78 28.23
C ASP A 224 11.99 45.53 29.70
N GLN A 225 12.45 44.32 30.03
CA GLN A 225 12.91 44.00 31.40
C GLN A 225 14.40 44.28 31.64
N GLN A 226 15.18 44.65 30.62
CA GLN A 226 16.60 45.02 30.77
C GLN A 226 16.86 46.54 30.84
N GLN A 227 15.83 47.38 30.83
CA GLN A 227 15.97 48.83 31.03
C GLN A 227 15.05 49.34 32.14
N LYS A 228 15.41 49.09 33.40
CA LYS A 228 15.07 50.00 34.50
C LYS A 228 16.30 50.23 35.40
N PRO A 229 16.55 51.49 35.80
CA PRO A 229 17.80 51.95 36.42
C PRO A 229 18.03 51.43 37.84
#